data_AF-A0A1K1MD83-F1
#
_entry.id   AF-A0A1K1MD83-F1
#
_cell.length_a   1.000
_cell.length_b   1.000
_cell.length_c   1.000
_cell.angle_alpha   90.00
_cell.angle_beta   90.00
_cell.angle_gamma   90.00
#
_symmetry.space_group_name_H-M   'P 1'
#
loop_
_entity.id
_entity.type
_entity.pdbx_description
1 polymer ?
#
loop_
_entity_poly.entity_id
_entity_poly.type
_entity_poly.pdbx_seq_one_letter_code
_entity_poly.pdbx_strand_id
1 'polypeptide(L)' 'MKKPDTPYDNLDMLLAFHVSEKARARRERHILQFPEHLRAAETRRYTLEHAVRKVLAETAEVALLIKELESLPVGE' A
#
# COMPACT_ATOMS: atom_id res chain seq x y z
N MET A 1 -21.67 -32.69 -6.53
CA MET A 1 -21.73 -31.25 -6.21
C MET A 1 -20.44 -30.62 -6.68
N LYS A 2 -20.48 -29.68 -7.64
CA LYS A 2 -19.32 -28.85 -7.98
C LYS A 2 -18.99 -28.00 -6.76
N LYS A 3 -17.74 -28.08 -6.26
CA LYS A 3 -17.26 -27.13 -5.26
C LYS A 3 -17.33 -25.73 -5.89
N PRO A 4 -17.76 -24.69 -5.16
CA PRO A 4 -17.59 -23.34 -5.68
C PRO A 4 -16.08 -23.11 -5.78
N ASP A 5 -15.59 -22.85 -6.99
CA ASP A 5 -14.33 -22.17 -7.20
C ASP A 5 -14.49 -20.79 -6.55
N THR A 6 -14.25 -20.66 -5.24
CA THR A 6 -14.33 -19.38 -4.56
C THR A 6 -13.15 -18.55 -5.07
N PRO A 7 -13.39 -17.47 -5.83
CA PRO A 7 -12.33 -16.76 -6.56
C PRO A 7 -11.45 -15.90 -5.64
N TYR A 8 -11.69 -15.98 -4.33
CA TYR A 8 -10.92 -15.30 -3.30
C TYR A 8 -10.79 -16.27 -2.13
N ASP A 9 -9.55 -16.65 -1.81
CA ASP A 9 -9.26 -17.33 -0.56
C ASP A 9 -9.71 -16.40 0.57
N ASN A 10 -10.62 -16.89 1.40
CA ASN A 10 -11.33 -16.07 2.40
C ASN A 10 -10.33 -15.36 3.34
N LEU A 11 -9.15 -15.94 3.53
CA LEU A 11 -8.07 -15.38 4.35
C LEU A 11 -7.42 -14.14 3.72
N ASP A 12 -7.14 -14.15 2.41
CA ASP A 12 -6.51 -13.01 1.73
C ASP A 12 -7.44 -11.80 1.68
N MET A 13 -8.74 -12.03 1.47
CA MET A 13 -9.75 -10.97 1.57
C MET A 13 -9.85 -10.41 3.00
N LEU A 14 -9.86 -11.26 4.02
CA LEU A 14 -9.90 -10.82 5.41
C LEU A 14 -8.64 -10.02 5.78
N LEU A 15 -7.47 -10.45 5.30
CA LEU A 15 -6.21 -9.74 5.51
C LEU A 15 -6.24 -8.38 4.80
N ALA A 16 -6.63 -8.34 3.53
CA ALA A 16 -6.75 -7.09 2.76
C ALA A 16 -7.72 -6.11 3.41
N PHE A 17 -8.85 -6.60 3.92
CA PHE A 17 -9.82 -5.82 4.67
C PHE A 17 -9.23 -5.28 5.98
N HIS A 18 -8.55 -6.13 6.77
CA HIS A 18 -7.95 -5.69 8.03
C HIS A 18 -6.85 -4.64 7.81
N VAL A 19 -6.03 -4.80 6.77
CA VAL A 19 -5.01 -3.83 6.39
C VAL A 19 -5.64 -2.51 5.95
N SER A 20 -6.71 -2.55 5.17
CA SER A 20 -7.40 -1.33 4.70
C SER A 20 -8.06 -0.58 5.85
N GLU A 21 -8.73 -1.27 6.78
CA GLU A 21 -9.35 -0.65 7.96
C GLU A 21 -8.30 -0.06 8.90
N LYS A 22 -7.17 -0.73 9.09
CA LYS A 22 -6.06 -0.20 9.88
C LYS A 22 -5.47 1.07 9.24
N ALA A 23 -5.32 1.09 7.91
CA ALA A 23 -4.85 2.26 7.19
C ALA A 23 -5.85 3.43 7.27
N ARG A 24 -7.15 3.13 7.16
CA ARG A 24 -8.23 4.09 7.34
C ARG A 24 -8.24 4.69 8.75
N ALA A 25 -8.19 3.87 9.78
CA ALA A 25 -8.16 4.32 11.18
C ALA A 25 -6.95 5.21 11.47
N ARG A 26 -5.78 4.89 10.89
CA ARG A 26 -4.58 5.75 10.99
C ARG A 26 -4.80 7.13 10.34
N ARG A 27 -5.36 7.15 9.12
CA ARG A 27 -5.69 8.38 8.40
C ARG A 27 -6.71 9.23 9.18
N GLU A 28 -7.78 8.62 9.68
CA GLU A 28 -8.80 9.31 10.47
C GLU A 28 -8.22 9.90 11.76
N ARG A 29 -7.40 9.14 12.50
CA ARG A 29 -6.69 9.63 13.69
C ARG A 29 -5.76 10.80 13.38
N HIS A 30 -5.10 10.80 12.23
CA HIS A 30 -4.26 11.91 11.78
C HIS A 30 -5.10 13.16 11.47
N ILE A 31 -6.14 13.01 10.65
CA ILE A 31 -6.98 14.14 10.20
C ILE A 31 -7.73 14.79 11.38
N LEU A 32 -8.21 14.00 12.35
CA LEU A 32 -8.96 14.52 13.50
C LEU A 32 -8.14 15.45 14.41
N GLN A 33 -6.81 15.44 14.31
CA GLN A 33 -5.92 16.36 15.03
C GLN A 33 -6.01 17.80 14.48
N PHE A 34 -6.58 17.99 13.29
CA PHE A 34 -6.68 19.29 12.64
C PHE A 34 -8.07 19.92 12.84
N PRO A 35 -8.15 21.26 12.90
CA PRO A 35 -9.41 21.99 12.88
C PRO A 35 -10.29 21.60 11.68
N GLU A 36 -11.61 21.58 11.86
CA GLU A 36 -12.56 21.05 10.88
C GLU A 36 -12.42 21.67 9.48
N HIS A 37 -12.23 22.99 9.41
CA HIS A 37 -12.03 23.71 8.16
C HIS A 37 -10.74 23.33 7.40
N LEU A 38 -9.74 22.76 8.09
CA LEU A 38 -8.48 22.29 7.48
C LEU A 38 -8.50 20.79 7.14
N ARG A 39 -9.44 20.01 7.71
CA ARG A 39 -9.47 18.55 7.55
C ARG A 39 -9.55 18.13 6.10
N ALA A 40 -10.31 18.81 5.26
CA ALA A 40 -10.42 18.47 3.83
C ALA A 40 -9.10 18.68 3.06
N ALA A 41 -8.36 19.76 3.37
CA ALA A 41 -7.06 20.00 2.78
C ALA A 41 -6.05 18.94 3.26
N GLU A 42 -6.05 18.64 4.55
CA GLU A 42 -5.17 17.63 5.14
C GLU A 42 -5.45 16.23 4.61
N THR A 43 -6.73 15.90 4.43
CA THR A 43 -7.19 14.64 3.85
C THR A 43 -6.58 14.40 2.47
N ARG A 44 -6.57 15.44 1.62
CA ARG A 44 -5.97 15.39 0.28
C ARG A 44 -4.46 15.26 0.34
N ARG A 45 -3.81 16.04 1.20
CA ARG A 45 -2.36 16.00 1.41
C ARG A 45 -1.90 14.62 1.86
N TYR A 46 -2.51 14.07 2.90
CA TYR A 46 -2.20 12.74 3.42
C TYR A 46 -2.37 11.65 2.35
N THR A 47 -3.46 11.69 1.58
CA THR A 47 -3.70 10.70 0.52
C THR A 47 -2.62 10.78 -0.57
N LEU A 48 -2.26 12.00 -1.01
CA LEU A 48 -1.22 12.19 -2.01
C LEU A 48 0.15 11.72 -1.50
N GLU A 49 0.52 12.12 -0.28
CA GLU A 49 1.78 11.75 0.35
C GLU A 49 1.90 10.22 0.49
N HIS A 50 0.82 9.55 0.91
CA HIS A 50 0.80 8.10 1.01
C HIS A 50 0.97 7.42 -0.36
N ALA A 51 0.31 7.93 -1.41
CA ALA A 51 0.45 7.40 -2.76
C ALA A 51 1.89 7.56 -3.29
N VAL A 52 2.51 8.74 -3.10
CA VAL A 52 3.90 8.99 -3.49
C VAL A 52 4.85 8.05 -2.75
N ARG A 53 4.68 7.89 -1.43
CA ARG A 53 5.51 6.97 -0.64
C ARG A 53 5.43 5.52 -1.13
N LYS A 54 4.24 5.07 -1.56
CA LYS A 54 4.06 3.72 -2.12
C LYS A 54 4.84 3.55 -3.43
N VAL A 55 4.71 4.51 -4.35
CA VAL A 55 5.46 4.50 -5.62
C VAL A 55 6.97 4.51 -5.38
N LEU A 56 7.45 5.34 -4.44
CA LEU A 56 8.88 5.39 -4.10
C LEU A 56 9.40 4.06 -3.53
N ALA A 57 8.62 3.38 -2.69
CA ALA A 57 8.99 2.08 -2.14
C ALA A 57 9.08 1.01 -3.25
N GLU A 58 8.07 0.91 -4.09
CA GLU A 58 8.06 -0.03 -5.23
C GLU A 58 9.22 0.26 -6.20
N THR A 59 9.50 1.55 -6.47
CA THR A 59 10.63 1.97 -7.31
C THR A 59 11.97 1.58 -6.69
N ALA A 60 12.12 1.72 -5.38
CA ALA A 60 13.34 1.35 -4.66
C ALA A 60 13.58 -0.17 -4.71
N GLU A 61 12.52 -0.98 -4.55
CA GLU A 61 12.61 -2.44 -4.69
C GLU A 61 13.06 -2.86 -6.10
N VAL A 62 12.46 -2.27 -7.14
CA VAL A 62 12.87 -2.52 -8.53
C VAL A 62 14.33 -2.10 -8.78
N ALA A 63 14.75 -0.94 -8.26
CA ALA A 63 16.12 -0.48 -8.41
C ALA A 63 17.14 -1.43 -7.75
N LEU A 64 16.79 -2.01 -6.59
CA LEU A 64 17.61 -3.04 -5.95
C LEU A 64 17.70 -4.30 -6.80
N LEU A 65 16.58 -4.78 -7.35
CA LEU A 65 16.56 -5.95 -8.23
C LEU A 65 17.41 -5.75 -9.49
N ILE A 66 17.34 -4.56 -10.12
CA ILE A 66 18.18 -4.24 -11.27
C ILE A 66 19.66 -4.32 -10.90
N LYS A 67 20.04 -3.71 -9.77
CA LYS A 67 21.42 -3.74 -9.29
C LYS A 67 21.90 -5.16 -8.98
N GLU A 68 21.05 -6.00 -8.40
CA GLU A 68 21.35 -7.41 -8.16
C GLU A 68 21.57 -8.16 -9.47
N LEU A 69 20.73 -7.94 -10.48
CA LEU A 69 20.88 -8.54 -11.81
C LEU A 69 22.16 -8.09 -12.54
N GLU A 70 22.50 -6.81 -12.46
CA GLU A 70 23.74 -6.26 -13.03
C GLU A 70 25.00 -6.81 -12.35
N SER A 71 24.89 -7.31 -11.12
CA SER A 71 25.99 -7.90 -10.37
C SER A 71 26.20 -9.40 -10.62
N LEU A 72 25.29 -10.06 -11.35
CA LEU A 72 25.43 -11.46 -11.72
C LEU A 72 26.46 -11.60 -12.85
N PRO A 73 27.38 -12.59 -12.78
CA PRO A 73 28.28 -12.86 -13.89
C PRO A 73 27.45 -13.29 -15.11
N VAL A 74 27.65 -12.60 -16.24
CA VAL A 74 27.14 -13.04 -17.53
C VAL A 74 27.83 -14.37 -17.83
N GLY A 75 27.04 -15.45 -17.89
CA GLY A 75 27.55 -16.82 -17.88
C GLY A 75 28.71 -17.08 -18.85
N GLU A 76 29.69 -17.83 -18.35
CA GLU A 76 30.59 -18.67 -19.16
C GLU A 76 29.89 -19.97 -19.56
#